data_AF-A0A7S3IQU2-F1
#
_entry.id   AF-A0A7S3IQU2-F1
#
_cell.length_a   1.000
_cell.length_b   1.000
_cell.length_c   1.000
_cell.angle_alpha   90.00
_cell.angle_beta   90.00
_cell.angle_gamma   90.00
#
_symmetry.space_group_name_H-M   'P 1'
#
loop_
_entity.id
_entity.type
_entity.pdbx_description
1 polymer ?
#
loop_
_entity_poly.entity_id
_entity_poly.type
_entity_poly.pdbx_seq_one_letter_code
_entity_poly.pdbx_strand_id
1 'polypeptide(L)'
;MGEFGAGDYYNMYGFQSNTGSLHNSFKFTNLPISSLPEQTPLSHVNVQNGRLWAMTARNEMIAKINLEDMEHGHPPLIDQQAIKRKGIRKMFVDSEGVHCLLMAENELFYCNWADDNIHTINTYSVESQGHHNSRSSTLAGSRFRSFQSIDIFHEPGDHEFFQLLVGTRDGQIYHAALEFSPAGLELVEPFSSVLEIPDAKPILDLKIASITFDQNIVLAVTESSLYQFTGENILKSMLLDYKQNPGLITKHQLTLDATIQANDEARQ
;
A
#
# COMPACT_ATOMS: atom_id res chain seq x y z
N MET A 1 -54.71 -21.76 8.07
CA MET A 1 -53.53 -22.15 7.26
C MET A 1 -53.53 -21.26 6.04
N GLY A 2 -52.70 -20.20 6.06
CA GLY A 2 -52.49 -19.33 4.92
C GLY A 2 -51.00 -19.40 4.57
N GLU A 3 -50.71 -19.71 3.31
CA GLU A 3 -49.37 -19.73 2.76
C GLU A 3 -48.83 -18.29 2.74
N PHE A 4 -47.76 -18.04 3.49
CA PHE A 4 -47.00 -16.80 3.39
C PHE A 4 -46.10 -16.92 2.15
N GLY A 5 -46.43 -16.16 1.12
CA GLY A 5 -45.62 -16.03 -0.09
C GLY A 5 -44.25 -15.41 0.22
N ALA A 6 -43.21 -15.96 -0.40
CA ALA A 6 -41.82 -15.53 -0.29
C ALA A 6 -41.51 -14.20 -1.02
N GLY A 7 -42.49 -13.28 -1.13
CA GLY A 7 -42.39 -12.07 -1.96
C GLY A 7 -41.90 -10.81 -1.24
N ASP A 8 -41.99 -10.75 0.10
CA ASP A 8 -41.95 -9.45 0.80
C ASP A 8 -40.64 -9.09 1.51
N TYR A 9 -39.56 -9.87 1.33
CA TYR A 9 -38.26 -9.54 1.96
C TYR A 9 -37.36 -8.63 1.12
N TYR A 10 -37.75 -8.25 -0.09
CA TYR A 10 -36.89 -7.53 -1.04
C TYR A 10 -36.72 -6.02 -0.81
N ASN A 11 -37.27 -5.45 0.27
CA ASN A 11 -37.32 -4.00 0.46
C ASN A 11 -36.88 -3.49 1.84
N MET A 12 -36.04 -4.22 2.58
CA MET A 12 -35.59 -3.75 3.91
C MET A 12 -34.58 -2.59 3.89
N TYR A 13 -34.01 -2.22 2.74
CA TYR A 13 -33.02 -1.13 2.66
C TYR A 13 -33.30 -0.04 1.62
N GLY A 14 -34.46 -0.04 0.96
CA GLY A 14 -34.84 1.03 0.03
C GLY A 14 -33.92 1.23 -1.19
N PHE A 15 -32.95 0.35 -1.43
CA PHE A 15 -32.21 0.30 -2.68
C PHE A 15 -33.11 -0.33 -3.73
N GLN A 16 -33.91 0.50 -4.40
CA GLN A 16 -34.45 0.15 -5.70
C GLN A 16 -33.26 -0.20 -6.60
N SER A 17 -33.38 -1.26 -7.40
CA SER A 17 -32.43 -1.61 -8.46
C SER A 17 -32.44 -0.52 -9.51
N ASN A 18 -31.85 0.63 -9.17
CA ASN A 18 -31.70 1.74 -10.08
C ASN A 18 -30.68 1.32 -11.12
N THR A 19 -31.19 0.99 -12.31
CA THR A 19 -30.46 0.85 -13.56
C THR A 19 -29.90 2.19 -14.03
N GLY A 20 -29.20 2.91 -13.14
CA GLY A 20 -28.46 4.11 -13.45
C GLY A 20 -27.12 3.73 -14.07
N SER A 21 -26.86 4.16 -15.30
CA SER A 21 -25.51 4.09 -15.86
C SER A 21 -24.57 4.95 -15.02
N LEU A 22 -23.36 4.48 -14.74
CA LEU A 22 -22.30 5.27 -14.09
C LEU A 22 -22.10 6.63 -14.79
N HIS A 23 -22.29 6.67 -16.12
CA HIS A 23 -22.23 7.91 -16.91
C HIS A 23 -23.27 8.97 -16.50
N ASN A 24 -24.41 8.54 -15.97
CA ASN A 24 -25.48 9.43 -15.53
C ASN A 24 -25.31 9.84 -14.06
N SER A 25 -24.53 9.09 -13.28
CA SER A 25 -24.31 9.32 -11.86
C SER A 25 -23.05 10.15 -11.56
N PHE A 26 -22.09 10.18 -12.49
CA PHE A 26 -20.81 10.85 -12.28
C PHE A 26 -20.52 11.87 -13.39
N LYS A 27 -19.89 12.98 -13.01
CA LYS A 27 -19.33 13.92 -13.97
C LYS A 27 -17.94 13.43 -14.37
N PHE A 28 -17.80 13.07 -15.65
CA PHE A 28 -16.52 12.67 -16.21
C PHE A 28 -15.81 13.91 -16.73
N THR A 29 -14.61 14.15 -16.21
CA THR A 29 -13.72 15.21 -16.70
C THR A 29 -12.61 14.53 -17.49
N ASN A 30 -12.41 14.95 -18.73
CA ASN A 30 -11.22 14.53 -19.48
C ASN A 30 -10.01 15.20 -18.85
N LEU A 31 -9.12 14.39 -18.27
CA LEU A 31 -7.84 14.88 -17.80
C LEU A 31 -6.98 15.21 -19.03
N PRO A 32 -6.48 16.44 -19.18
CA PRO A 32 -5.61 16.81 -20.28
C PRO A 32 -4.21 16.22 -20.05
N ILE A 33 -4.09 14.89 -20.13
CA ILE A 33 -2.79 14.20 -20.15
C ILE A 33 -2.20 14.30 -21.56
N SER A 34 -2.12 15.53 -22.07
CA SER A 34 -1.67 15.86 -23.43
C SER A 34 -0.21 15.49 -23.68
N SER A 35 0.55 15.15 -22.63
CA SER A 35 1.92 14.66 -22.70
C SER A 35 2.05 13.14 -22.81
N LEU A 36 1.00 12.37 -22.50
CA LEU A 36 1.00 10.93 -22.80
C LEU A 36 0.61 10.73 -24.27
N PRO A 37 1.32 9.87 -25.02
CA PRO A 37 0.88 9.46 -26.34
C PRO A 37 -0.56 8.96 -26.27
N GLU A 38 -1.42 9.41 -27.18
CA GLU A 38 -2.82 8.96 -27.26
C GLU A 38 -2.86 7.43 -27.17
N GLN A 39 -3.75 6.90 -26.33
CA GLN A 39 -3.93 5.47 -26.08
C GLN A 39 -2.82 4.76 -25.31
N THR A 40 -1.93 5.47 -24.60
CA THR A 40 -0.98 4.79 -23.70
C THR A 40 -1.75 4.15 -22.53
N PRO A 41 -1.83 2.81 -22.43
CA PRO A 41 -2.55 2.17 -21.34
C PRO A 41 -1.85 2.47 -20.01
N LEU A 42 -2.64 2.66 -18.95
CA LEU A 42 -2.14 2.84 -17.59
C LEU A 42 -2.19 1.48 -16.86
N SER A 43 -1.18 1.18 -16.04
CA SER A 43 -1.17 -0.01 -15.17
C SER A 43 -1.56 0.30 -13.73
N HIS A 44 -1.18 1.48 -13.24
CA HIS A 44 -1.40 1.88 -11.86
C HIS A 44 -1.85 3.33 -11.82
N VAL A 45 -2.90 3.60 -11.06
CA VAL A 45 -3.44 4.95 -10.85
C VAL A 45 -3.76 5.09 -9.37
N ASN A 46 -3.30 6.18 -8.76
CA ASN A 46 -3.61 6.54 -7.39
C ASN A 46 -4.00 8.01 -7.33
N VAL A 47 -5.02 8.35 -6.55
CA VAL A 47 -5.43 9.74 -6.29
C VAL A 47 -5.41 9.94 -4.80
N GLN A 48 -4.59 10.89 -4.34
CA GLN A 48 -4.65 11.34 -2.95
C GLN A 48 -4.52 12.84 -2.83
N ASN A 49 -5.33 13.43 -1.95
CA ASN A 49 -5.30 14.86 -1.62
C ASN A 49 -5.20 15.78 -2.86
N GLY A 50 -6.06 15.57 -3.85
CA GLY A 50 -6.06 16.35 -5.10
C GLY A 50 -4.93 16.02 -6.08
N ARG A 51 -4.04 15.06 -5.76
CA ARG A 51 -2.89 14.67 -6.58
C ARG A 51 -3.10 13.29 -7.19
N LEU A 52 -3.02 13.22 -8.51
CA LEU A 52 -3.08 11.97 -9.26
C LEU A 52 -1.66 11.51 -9.63
N TRP A 53 -1.34 10.28 -9.27
CA TRP A 53 -0.19 9.52 -9.74
C TRP A 53 -0.66 8.47 -10.74
N ALA A 54 -0.08 8.45 -11.93
CA ALA A 54 -0.43 7.46 -12.96
C ALA A 54 0.83 6.88 -13.59
N MET A 55 0.94 5.56 -13.63
CA MET A 55 2.03 4.85 -14.32
C MET A 55 1.51 4.13 -15.55
N THR A 56 2.28 4.27 -16.64
CA THR A 56 2.01 3.59 -17.91
C THR A 56 2.19 2.07 -17.80
N ALA A 57 1.51 1.30 -18.65
CA ALA A 57 1.52 -0.16 -18.57
C ALA A 57 2.86 -0.81 -18.85
N ARG A 58 3.75 -0.10 -19.55
CA ARG A 58 5.13 -0.53 -19.82
C ARG A 58 6.13 -0.03 -18.77
N ASN A 59 5.65 0.59 -17.69
CA ASN A 59 6.46 1.23 -16.65
C ASN A 59 7.46 2.24 -17.26
N GLU A 60 7.06 2.90 -18.35
CA GLU A 60 7.91 3.83 -19.10
C GLU A 60 7.93 5.22 -18.49
N MET A 61 6.77 5.64 -17.97
CA MET A 61 6.55 6.97 -17.44
C MET A 61 5.64 6.91 -16.21
N ILE A 62 5.88 7.84 -15.29
CA ILE A 62 4.97 8.21 -14.21
C ILE A 62 4.54 9.66 -14.45
N ALA A 63 3.23 9.87 -14.56
CA ALA A 63 2.62 11.18 -14.66
C ALA A 63 2.09 11.61 -13.28
N LYS A 64 2.34 12.88 -12.93
CA LYS A 64 1.85 13.54 -11.72
C LYS A 64 0.92 14.68 -12.12
N ILE A 65 -0.35 14.62 -11.76
CA ILE A 65 -1.35 15.65 -12.11
C ILE A 65 -1.92 16.26 -10.84
N ASN A 66 -1.79 17.58 -10.67
CA ASN A 66 -2.56 18.32 -9.68
C ASN A 66 -3.98 18.56 -10.21
N LEU A 67 -4.98 17.96 -9.59
CA LEU A 67 -6.38 18.05 -10.01
C LEU A 67 -7.00 19.40 -9.65
N GLU A 68 -6.41 20.15 -8.72
CA GLU A 68 -6.86 21.49 -8.35
C GLU A 68 -6.33 22.56 -9.32
N ASP A 69 -5.23 22.26 -10.00
CA ASP A 69 -4.57 23.18 -10.93
C ASP A 69 -4.41 22.55 -12.32
N MET A 70 -5.54 22.27 -12.96
CA MET A 70 -5.55 21.68 -14.31
C MET A 70 -5.32 22.72 -15.42
N GLU A 71 -5.27 24.00 -15.09
CA GLU A 71 -5.15 25.09 -16.07
C GLU A 71 -3.68 25.42 -16.42
N HIS A 72 -2.72 25.12 -15.53
CA HIS A 72 -1.33 25.58 -15.66
C HIS A 72 -0.33 24.59 -16.29
N GLY A 73 -0.80 23.67 -17.14
CA GLY A 73 0.06 22.98 -18.10
C GLY A 73 0.47 21.55 -17.72
N HIS A 74 1.30 20.97 -18.60
CA HIS A 74 1.56 19.54 -18.68
C HIS A 74 2.04 18.92 -17.36
N PRO A 75 1.54 17.73 -16.99
CA PRO A 75 1.97 17.07 -15.77
C PRO A 75 3.46 16.76 -15.82
N PRO A 76 4.23 16.97 -14.73
CA PRO A 76 5.59 16.49 -14.64
C PRO A 76 5.61 14.99 -14.93
N LEU A 77 6.49 14.62 -15.87
CA LEU A 77 6.70 13.25 -16.31
C LEU A 77 8.05 12.79 -15.78
N ILE A 78 8.02 11.74 -14.97
CA ILE A 78 9.24 11.00 -14.65
C ILE A 78 9.45 9.94 -15.73
N ASP A 79 10.40 10.17 -16.63
CA ASP A 79 10.91 9.17 -17.57
C ASP A 79 12.30 8.72 -17.11
N GLN A 80 12.35 7.60 -16.38
CA GLN A 80 13.61 7.01 -15.95
C GLN A 80 13.72 5.53 -16.32
N GLN A 81 14.87 5.15 -16.86
CA GLN A 81 15.18 3.77 -17.23
C GLN A 81 15.19 2.80 -16.03
N ALA A 82 15.34 3.32 -14.81
CA ALA A 82 15.42 2.53 -13.58
C ALA A 82 14.22 1.58 -13.41
N ILE A 83 13.01 2.03 -13.74
CA ILE A 83 11.77 1.25 -13.58
C ILE A 83 11.31 0.52 -14.85
N LYS A 84 11.76 0.93 -16.04
CA LYS A 84 11.33 0.36 -17.35
C LYS A 84 11.52 -1.14 -17.45
N ARG A 85 12.55 -1.68 -16.79
CA ARG A 85 12.89 -3.11 -16.80
C ARG A 85 12.38 -3.86 -15.59
N LYS A 86 11.73 -3.16 -14.66
CA LYS A 86 11.27 -3.71 -13.39
C LYS A 86 9.78 -4.02 -13.51
N GLY A 87 9.40 -5.23 -13.10
CA GLY A 87 8.01 -5.64 -13.05
C GLY A 87 7.30 -5.01 -11.85
N ILE A 88 7.02 -3.70 -11.91
CA ILE A 88 6.31 -2.98 -10.85
C ILE A 88 4.92 -3.60 -10.69
N ARG A 89 4.60 -4.07 -9.47
CA ARG A 89 3.37 -4.82 -9.16
C ARG A 89 2.36 -3.99 -8.41
N LYS A 90 2.82 -2.99 -7.66
CA LYS A 90 1.99 -2.08 -6.85
C LYS A 90 2.63 -0.71 -6.76
N MET A 91 1.76 0.29 -6.62
CA MET A 91 2.09 1.68 -6.34
C MET A 91 1.37 2.07 -5.05
N PHE A 92 2.10 2.65 -4.11
CA PHE A 92 1.60 3.12 -2.82
C PHE A 92 1.85 4.61 -2.73
N VAL A 93 0.84 5.36 -2.34
CA VAL A 93 0.93 6.81 -2.15
C VAL A 93 0.44 7.10 -0.73
N ASP A 94 1.14 8.00 -0.04
CA ASP A 94 0.77 8.48 1.29
C ASP A 94 -0.57 9.24 1.28
N SER A 95 -1.05 9.58 2.47
CA SER A 95 -2.35 10.25 2.63
C SER A 95 -2.38 11.67 2.05
N GLU A 96 -1.24 12.35 1.97
CA GLU A 96 -1.12 13.72 1.47
C GLU A 96 -0.76 13.78 -0.03
N GLY A 97 -0.52 12.64 -0.67
CA GLY A 97 -0.15 12.55 -2.08
C GLY A 97 1.28 13.02 -2.39
N VAL A 98 2.16 13.12 -1.39
CA VAL A 98 3.54 13.63 -1.51
C VAL A 98 4.51 12.49 -1.81
N HIS A 99 4.45 11.42 -1.04
CA HIS A 99 5.37 10.29 -1.12
C HIS A 99 4.76 9.15 -1.94
N CYS A 100 5.49 8.67 -2.94
CA CYS A 100 5.09 7.54 -3.78
C CYS A 100 6.14 6.43 -3.74
N LEU A 101 5.71 5.22 -3.39
CA LEU A 101 6.53 4.01 -3.43
C LEU A 101 6.05 3.06 -4.53
N LEU A 102 7.00 2.54 -5.28
CA LEU A 102 6.79 1.51 -6.30
C LEU A 102 7.46 0.23 -5.84
N MET A 103 6.74 -0.88 -5.96
CA MET A 103 7.23 -2.18 -5.51
C MET A 103 7.43 -3.13 -6.69
N ALA A 104 8.66 -3.62 -6.86
CA ALA A 104 8.99 -4.70 -7.80
C ALA A 104 9.54 -5.91 -7.02
N GLU A 105 8.64 -6.81 -6.63
CA GLU A 105 8.96 -8.00 -5.82
C GLU A 105 9.67 -7.70 -4.50
N ASN A 106 11.00 -7.65 -4.50
CA ASN A 106 11.86 -7.41 -3.34
C ASN A 106 12.59 -6.05 -3.40
N GLU A 107 12.38 -5.27 -4.47
CA GLU A 107 12.94 -3.95 -4.67
C GLU A 107 11.87 -2.87 -4.45
N LEU A 108 12.29 -1.79 -3.81
CA LEU A 108 11.47 -0.61 -3.58
C LEU A 108 12.08 0.60 -4.28
N PHE A 109 11.24 1.40 -4.90
CA PHE A 109 11.60 2.66 -5.53
C PHE A 109 10.75 3.77 -4.94
N TYR A 110 11.32 4.95 -4.79
CA TYR A 110 10.68 6.11 -4.21
C TYR A 110 10.67 7.28 -5.20
N CYS A 111 9.54 7.97 -5.24
CA CYS A 111 9.35 9.21 -5.98
C CYS A 111 8.70 10.23 -5.03
N ASN A 112 9.22 11.46 -4.99
CA ASN A 112 8.56 12.56 -4.30
C ASN A 112 7.72 13.37 -5.30
N TRP A 113 6.61 13.98 -4.86
CA TRP A 113 5.78 14.83 -5.70
C TRP A 113 6.57 15.97 -6.34
N ALA A 114 7.43 16.63 -5.57
CA ALA A 114 8.23 17.78 -5.99
C ALA A 114 9.52 17.42 -6.75
N ASP A 115 9.88 16.13 -6.84
CA ASP A 115 11.13 15.67 -7.46
C ASP A 115 10.88 14.80 -8.68
N ASP A 116 11.61 15.04 -9.77
CA ASP A 116 11.49 14.27 -11.01
C ASP A 116 12.40 13.02 -11.04
N ASN A 117 12.98 12.66 -9.89
CA ASN A 117 13.84 11.50 -9.75
C ASN A 117 13.16 10.29 -9.09
N ILE A 118 13.58 9.10 -9.54
CA ILE A 118 13.28 7.83 -8.88
C ILE A 118 14.50 7.38 -8.08
N HIS A 119 14.32 7.22 -6.78
CA HIS A 119 15.35 6.76 -5.86
C HIS A 119 15.18 5.26 -5.61
N THR A 120 16.24 4.47 -5.79
CA THR A 120 16.22 3.05 -5.39
C THR A 120 16.45 2.97 -3.88
N ILE A 121 15.55 2.30 -3.15
CA ILE A 121 15.70 2.08 -1.72
C ILE A 121 16.50 0.81 -1.48
N ASN A 122 17.56 0.90 -0.68
CA ASN A 122 18.32 -0.27 -0.24
C ASN A 122 17.57 -1.02 0.86
N THR A 123 17.04 -2.20 0.53
CA THR A 123 16.23 -3.03 1.45
C THR A 123 17.02 -4.16 2.11
N TYR A 124 18.33 -4.24 1.89
CA TYR A 124 19.17 -5.26 2.52
C TYR A 124 19.32 -4.96 4.02
N SER A 125 18.77 -5.85 4.85
CA SER A 125 18.88 -5.71 6.31
C SER A 125 20.33 -5.90 6.79
N VAL A 126 20.74 -5.05 7.74
CA VAL A 126 22.07 -5.04 8.35
C VAL A 126 22.31 -6.25 9.28
N GLU A 127 21.28 -7.02 9.62
CA GLU A 127 21.34 -8.18 10.54
C GLU A 127 22.34 -9.28 10.10
N SER A 128 22.87 -9.23 8.88
CA SER A 128 23.88 -10.17 8.37
C SER A 128 25.33 -9.86 8.78
N GLN A 129 25.60 -8.75 9.48
CA GLN A 129 26.98 -8.31 9.76
C GLN A 129 27.52 -8.60 11.17
N GLY A 130 26.73 -9.17 12.08
CA GLY A 130 27.14 -9.43 13.47
C GLY A 130 27.16 -10.89 13.86
N HIS A 131 28.30 -11.59 13.65
CA HIS A 131 28.89 -12.64 14.49
C HIS A 131 29.77 -13.61 13.68
N HIS A 132 31.05 -13.24 13.51
CA HIS A 132 32.10 -14.17 13.14
C HIS A 132 32.39 -15.14 14.32
N ASN A 133 31.92 -16.38 14.22
CA ASN A 133 32.74 -17.58 14.37
C ASN A 133 31.85 -18.82 14.50
N SER A 134 31.37 -19.33 13.36
CA SER A 134 31.01 -20.74 13.21
C SER A 134 31.08 -21.09 11.73
N ARG A 135 32.11 -21.87 11.38
CA ARG A 135 32.20 -22.54 10.08
C ARG A 135 31.04 -23.53 10.00
N SER A 136 29.94 -23.13 9.38
CA SER A 136 28.86 -24.04 8.99
C SER A 136 28.33 -23.67 7.62
N SER A 137 28.05 -24.71 6.86
CA SER A 137 27.82 -24.77 5.43
C SER A 137 26.58 -24.05 4.92
N THR A 138 26.62 -23.74 3.61
CA THR A 138 25.52 -23.34 2.70
C THR A 138 25.18 -21.84 2.74
N LEU A 139 25.41 -21.05 1.67
CA LEU A 139 24.50 -20.91 0.51
C LEU A 139 23.00 -20.70 0.84
N ALA A 140 22.68 -20.34 2.09
CA ALA A 140 21.48 -19.63 2.49
C ALA A 140 21.91 -18.21 2.90
N GLY A 141 22.46 -17.39 2.01
CA GLY A 141 21.70 -16.90 0.87
C GLY A 141 20.44 -16.24 1.41
N SER A 142 20.57 -15.05 2.01
CA SER A 142 19.47 -14.18 2.44
C SER A 142 18.34 -14.29 1.41
N ARG A 143 17.31 -15.10 1.70
CA ARG A 143 16.24 -15.32 0.74
C ARG A 143 15.67 -13.94 0.42
N PHE A 144 15.62 -13.60 -0.87
CA PHE A 144 15.01 -12.37 -1.32
C PHE A 144 13.60 -12.29 -0.73
N ARG A 145 13.38 -11.28 0.11
CA ARG A 145 12.12 -11.10 0.85
C ARG A 145 11.09 -10.62 -0.15
N SER A 146 10.05 -11.40 -0.42
CA SER A 146 8.98 -10.95 -1.31
C SER A 146 8.06 -10.04 -0.52
N PHE A 147 8.14 -8.74 -0.79
CA PHE A 147 7.23 -7.77 -0.23
C PHE A 147 5.83 -7.94 -0.84
N GLN A 148 4.82 -7.60 -0.05
CA GLN A 148 3.42 -7.83 -0.40
C GLN A 148 2.56 -6.59 -0.14
N SER A 149 2.82 -5.88 0.96
CA SER A 149 2.09 -4.68 1.38
C SER A 149 3.06 -3.64 1.94
N ILE A 150 2.69 -2.37 1.79
CA ILE A 150 3.45 -1.23 2.30
C ILE A 150 2.45 -0.21 2.82
N ASP A 151 2.77 0.42 3.93
CA ASP A 151 2.13 1.66 4.35
C ASP A 151 3.19 2.73 4.66
N ILE A 152 2.85 3.98 4.37
CA ILE A 152 3.72 5.14 4.53
C ILE A 152 3.12 5.99 5.65
N PHE A 153 3.91 6.26 6.69
CA PHE A 153 3.50 7.08 7.82
C PHE A 153 4.45 8.26 7.99
N HIS A 154 3.90 9.46 8.14
CA HIS A 154 4.63 10.66 8.55
C HIS A 154 3.66 11.56 9.31
N GLU A 155 4.21 12.50 10.07
CA GLU A 155 3.38 13.50 10.74
C GLU A 155 2.79 14.47 9.70
N PRO A 156 1.57 14.98 9.89
CA PRO A 156 0.98 15.95 8.98
C PRO A 156 1.86 17.19 8.80
N GLY A 157 2.17 17.52 7.54
CA GLY A 157 3.05 18.63 7.19
C GLY A 157 4.56 18.36 7.34
N ASP A 158 4.97 17.22 7.90
CA ASP A 158 6.36 16.75 7.81
C ASP A 158 6.50 15.86 6.58
N HIS A 159 6.96 16.46 5.48
CA HIS A 159 7.19 15.76 4.21
C HIS A 159 8.65 15.38 4.00
N GLU A 160 9.52 15.67 4.97
CA GLU A 160 10.94 15.35 4.88
C GLU A 160 11.17 13.99 5.51
N PHE A 161 10.62 13.74 6.71
CA PHE A 161 10.79 12.49 7.42
C PHE A 161 9.55 11.59 7.32
N PHE A 162 9.74 10.32 6.96
CA PHE A 162 8.67 9.34 6.93
C PHE A 162 9.15 7.94 7.29
N GLN A 163 8.21 7.12 7.76
CA GLN A 163 8.40 5.75 8.19
C GLN A 163 7.64 4.80 7.27
N LEU A 164 8.23 3.64 7.02
CA LEU A 164 7.64 2.58 6.22
C LEU A 164 7.38 1.36 7.09
N LEU A 165 6.17 0.81 6.96
CA LEU A 165 5.92 -0.58 7.34
C LEU A 165 5.77 -1.42 6.07
N VAL A 166 6.48 -2.54 6.03
CA VAL A 166 6.46 -3.46 4.89
C VAL A 166 6.10 -4.85 5.34
N GLY A 167 5.03 -5.38 4.77
CA GLY A 167 4.53 -6.72 5.03
C GLY A 167 4.99 -7.70 3.96
N THR A 168 5.37 -8.90 4.37
CA THR A 168 5.91 -9.93 3.47
C THR A 168 4.94 -11.08 3.24
N ARG A 169 5.27 -11.93 2.25
CA ARG A 169 4.54 -13.17 1.97
C ARG A 169 4.64 -14.23 3.08
N ASP A 170 5.66 -14.15 3.94
CA ASP A 170 5.89 -15.08 5.04
C ASP A 170 5.46 -14.51 6.40
N GLY A 171 4.63 -13.47 6.42
CA GLY A 171 4.03 -12.97 7.66
C GLY A 171 4.94 -12.10 8.52
N GLN A 172 6.02 -11.57 7.96
CA GLN A 172 6.91 -10.65 8.65
C GLN A 172 6.55 -9.20 8.34
N ILE A 173 6.67 -8.34 9.35
CA ILE A 173 6.55 -6.89 9.26
C ILE A 173 7.93 -6.29 9.48
N TYR A 174 8.35 -5.46 8.53
CA TYR A 174 9.57 -4.68 8.59
C TYR A 174 9.24 -3.22 8.84
N HIS A 175 10.17 -2.55 9.51
CA HIS A 175 10.17 -1.11 9.69
C HIS A 175 11.47 -0.53 9.12
N ALA A 176 11.33 0.65 8.51
CA ALA A 176 12.43 1.53 8.13
C ALA A 176 11.98 3.00 8.29
N ALA A 177 12.93 3.91 8.42
CA ALA A 177 12.70 5.35 8.42
C ALA A 177 13.60 6.02 7.38
N LEU A 178 13.05 6.98 6.66
CA LEU A 178 13.71 7.66 5.56
C LEU A 178 13.54 9.17 5.71
N GLU A 179 14.52 9.90 5.20
CA GLU A 179 14.49 11.34 5.11
C GLU A 179 14.71 11.74 3.65
N PHE A 180 13.83 12.58 3.14
CA PHE A 180 13.91 13.13 1.79
C PHE A 180 14.29 14.61 1.87
N SER A 181 15.29 14.99 1.09
CA SER A 181 15.71 16.37 0.91
C SER A 181 15.99 16.65 -0.57
N PRO A 182 16.20 17.91 -0.97
CA PRO A 182 16.66 18.23 -2.33
C PRO A 182 17.99 17.56 -2.72
N ALA A 183 18.78 17.10 -1.75
CA ALA A 183 20.02 16.36 -2.01
C ALA A 183 19.78 14.88 -2.38
N GLY A 184 18.62 14.33 -2.04
CA GLY A 184 18.25 12.95 -2.30
C GLY A 184 17.51 12.29 -1.15
N LEU A 185 17.32 10.98 -1.27
CA LEU A 185 16.69 10.12 -0.26
C LEU A 185 17.76 9.42 0.60
N GLU A 186 17.64 9.53 1.91
CA GLU A 186 18.50 8.85 2.89
C GLU A 186 17.70 7.85 3.74
N LEU A 187 18.31 6.71 4.08
CA LEU A 187 17.78 5.80 5.08
C LEU A 187 18.30 6.22 6.46
N VAL A 188 17.46 6.87 7.25
CA VAL A 188 17.73 7.23 8.64
C VAL A 188 17.75 5.97 9.51
N GLU A 189 16.79 5.06 9.28
CA GLU A 189 16.77 3.74 9.91
C GLU A 189 16.66 2.63 8.87
N PRO A 190 17.60 1.66 8.87
CA PRO A 190 17.56 0.56 7.91
C PRO A 190 16.43 -0.42 8.21
N PHE A 191 16.04 -1.17 7.17
CA PHE A 191 15.04 -2.22 7.28
C PHE A 191 15.38 -3.26 8.35
N SER A 192 14.50 -3.39 9.33
CA SER A 192 14.60 -4.36 10.44
C SER A 192 13.28 -5.11 10.62
N SER A 193 13.37 -6.41 10.93
CA SER A 193 12.17 -7.22 11.18
C SER A 193 11.65 -6.94 12.59
N VAL A 194 10.55 -6.20 12.67
CA VAL A 194 9.99 -5.72 13.94
C VAL A 194 8.92 -6.65 14.49
N LEU A 195 8.26 -7.44 13.64
CA LEU A 195 7.25 -8.40 14.08
C LEU A 195 7.10 -9.56 13.10
N GLU A 196 6.79 -10.75 13.61
CA GLU A 196 6.32 -11.90 12.84
C GLU A 196 4.93 -12.27 13.37
N ILE A 197 3.94 -12.38 12.48
CA ILE A 197 2.60 -12.78 12.89
C ILE A 197 2.55 -14.30 13.14
N PRO A 198 1.76 -14.79 14.11
CA PRO A 198 1.83 -16.17 14.59
C PRO A 198 1.64 -17.28 13.53
N ASP A 199 0.91 -17.00 12.45
CA ASP A 199 0.58 -17.99 11.42
C ASP A 199 1.52 -17.92 10.19
N ALA A 200 2.50 -17.01 10.18
CA ALA A 200 3.42 -16.76 9.07
C ALA A 200 2.73 -16.60 7.68
N LYS A 201 1.48 -16.14 7.68
CA LYS A 201 0.67 -15.96 6.47
C LYS A 201 1.04 -14.67 5.73
N PRO A 202 0.84 -14.60 4.40
CA PRO A 202 1.07 -13.38 3.65
C PRO A 202 0.32 -12.18 4.23
N ILE A 203 1.05 -11.07 4.42
CA ILE A 203 0.47 -9.78 4.83
C ILE A 203 -0.03 -9.05 3.59
N LEU A 204 -1.33 -9.16 3.33
CA LEU A 204 -1.98 -8.65 2.13
C LEU A 204 -2.09 -7.13 2.13
N ASP A 205 -2.30 -6.55 3.30
CA ASP A 205 -2.41 -5.11 3.51
C ASP A 205 -1.89 -4.69 4.89
N LEU A 206 -1.41 -3.45 4.98
CA LEU A 206 -0.96 -2.79 6.19
C LEU A 206 -1.55 -1.40 6.26
N LYS A 207 -2.03 -1.00 7.44
CA LYS A 207 -2.48 0.36 7.71
C LYS A 207 -1.97 0.86 9.04
N ILE A 208 -1.49 2.09 9.04
CA ILE A 208 -1.00 2.81 10.20
C ILE A 208 -1.90 4.04 10.34
N ALA A 209 -2.32 4.33 11.56
CA ALA A 209 -3.00 5.57 11.88
C ALA A 209 -2.65 6.04 13.28
N SER A 210 -2.60 7.36 13.47
CA SER A 210 -2.58 7.96 14.80
C SER A 210 -4.01 8.10 15.30
N ILE A 211 -4.29 7.57 16.49
CA ILE A 211 -5.60 7.70 17.16
C ILE A 211 -5.61 8.94 18.04
N THR A 212 -4.52 9.14 18.77
CA THR A 212 -4.24 10.34 19.58
C THR A 212 -2.85 10.86 19.21
N PHE A 213 -2.43 11.96 19.83
CA PHE A 213 -1.09 12.52 19.61
C PHE A 213 0.05 11.56 19.98
N ASP A 214 -0.19 10.65 20.92
CA ASP A 214 0.80 9.72 21.47
C ASP A 214 0.52 8.25 21.12
N GLN A 215 -0.65 7.94 20.55
CA GLN A 215 -1.10 6.57 20.30
C GLN A 215 -1.25 6.27 18.82
N ASN A 216 -0.58 5.22 18.39
CA ASN A 216 -0.69 4.68 17.04
C ASN A 216 -1.41 3.33 17.04
N ILE A 217 -2.10 3.05 15.93
CA ILE A 217 -2.65 1.73 15.61
C ILE A 217 -2.02 1.24 14.31
N VAL A 218 -1.61 -0.02 14.32
CA VAL A 218 -1.19 -0.75 13.13
C VAL A 218 -2.15 -1.92 12.92
N LEU A 219 -2.69 -1.99 11.72
CA LEU A 219 -3.56 -3.06 11.26
C LEU A 219 -2.82 -3.87 10.19
N ALA A 220 -2.74 -5.18 10.38
CA ALA A 220 -2.18 -6.10 9.40
C ALA A 220 -3.23 -7.11 8.96
N VAL A 221 -3.46 -7.19 7.65
CA VAL A 221 -4.49 -8.05 7.06
C VAL A 221 -3.84 -9.26 6.40
N THR A 222 -4.37 -10.43 6.71
CA THR A 222 -4.10 -11.70 6.00
C THR A 222 -5.38 -12.20 5.34
N GLU A 223 -5.31 -13.29 4.59
CA GLU A 223 -6.49 -13.90 3.97
C GLU A 223 -7.63 -14.24 4.95
N SER A 224 -7.31 -14.53 6.21
CA SER A 224 -8.27 -15.05 7.20
C SER A 224 -8.38 -14.21 8.47
N SER A 225 -7.55 -13.19 8.63
CA SER A 225 -7.40 -12.52 9.93
C SER A 225 -6.95 -11.08 9.79
N LEU A 226 -7.48 -10.24 10.67
CA LEU A 226 -7.03 -8.90 10.95
C LEU A 226 -6.27 -8.93 12.28
N TYR A 227 -5.02 -8.49 12.27
CA TYR A 227 -4.20 -8.29 13.45
C TYR A 227 -4.16 -6.81 13.79
N GLN A 228 -4.37 -6.50 15.07
CA GLN A 228 -4.34 -5.13 15.58
C GLN A 228 -3.22 -5.00 16.61
N PHE A 229 -2.40 -3.97 16.44
CA PHE A 229 -1.35 -3.55 17.35
C PHE A 229 -1.62 -2.10 17.75
N THR A 230 -1.61 -1.80 19.03
CA THR A 230 -1.92 -0.47 19.54
C THR A 230 -0.98 -0.14 20.67
N GLY A 231 -0.39 1.04 20.68
CA GLY A 231 0.54 1.42 21.72
C GLY A 231 0.90 2.90 21.65
N GLU A 232 1.47 3.35 22.76
CA GLU A 232 2.10 4.66 22.87
C GLU A 232 3.51 4.61 22.25
N ASN A 233 3.99 5.72 21.69
CA ASN A 233 5.36 5.94 21.16
C ASN A 233 5.65 5.56 19.67
N ILE A 234 6.94 5.73 19.32
CA ILE A 234 7.62 5.42 18.06
C ILE A 234 7.24 4.00 17.59
N LEU A 235 6.72 3.92 16.36
CA LEU A 235 6.17 2.70 15.74
C LEU A 235 7.06 1.46 15.93
N LYS A 236 8.37 1.62 15.76
CA LYS A 236 9.35 0.53 15.91
C LYS A 236 9.35 -0.06 17.32
N SER A 237 9.45 0.78 18.34
CA SER A 237 9.48 0.35 19.74
C SER A 237 8.20 -0.40 20.09
N MET A 238 7.04 0.16 19.69
CA MET A 238 5.75 -0.48 19.87
C MET A 238 5.72 -1.89 19.26
N LEU A 239 6.11 -2.06 18.00
CA LEU A 239 6.06 -3.38 17.34
C LEU A 239 7.07 -4.38 17.93
N LEU A 240 8.24 -3.92 18.38
CA LEU A 240 9.22 -4.76 19.07
C LEU A 240 8.69 -5.26 20.42
N ASP A 241 7.89 -4.48 21.14
CA ASP A 241 7.26 -4.92 22.39
C ASP A 241 6.27 -6.06 22.15
N TYR A 242 5.50 -6.01 21.06
CA TYR A 242 4.62 -7.11 20.63
C TYR A 242 5.41 -8.36 20.22
N LYS A 243 6.57 -8.21 19.59
CA LYS A 243 7.47 -9.33 19.26
C LYS A 243 7.98 -10.03 20.53
N GLN A 244 8.29 -9.27 21.57
CA GLN A 244 8.72 -9.81 22.87
C GLN A 244 7.55 -10.38 23.69
N ASN A 245 6.33 -9.88 23.47
CA ASN A 245 5.13 -10.27 24.21
C ASN A 245 3.98 -10.70 23.27
N PRO A 246 4.08 -11.86 22.57
CA PRO A 246 3.07 -12.29 21.60
C PRO A 246 1.64 -12.42 22.17
N GLY A 247 1.50 -12.60 23.48
CA GLY A 247 0.20 -12.65 24.17
C GLY A 247 -0.59 -11.34 24.14
N LEU A 248 0.02 -10.21 23.78
CA LEU A 248 -0.66 -8.93 23.61
C LEU A 248 -1.36 -8.80 22.24
N ILE A 249 -1.00 -9.64 21.26
CA ILE A 249 -1.49 -9.55 19.89
C ILE A 249 -3.01 -9.79 19.88
N THR A 250 -3.75 -8.79 19.42
CA THR A 250 -5.20 -8.93 19.23
C THR A 250 -5.48 -9.43 17.81
N LYS A 251 -6.09 -10.62 17.71
CA LYS A 251 -6.44 -11.27 16.44
C LYS A 251 -7.95 -11.31 16.28
N HIS A 252 -8.44 -10.76 15.17
CA HIS A 252 -9.83 -10.86 14.76
C HIS A 252 -9.92 -11.77 13.55
N GLN A 253 -10.77 -12.80 13.62
CA GLN A 253 -11.07 -13.65 12.48
C GLN A 253 -12.03 -12.91 11.55
N LEU A 254 -11.66 -12.79 10.28
CA LEU A 254 -12.52 -12.21 9.26
C LEU A 254 -13.28 -13.37 8.58
N THR A 255 -14.60 -13.39 8.73
CA THR A 255 -15.48 -14.27 7.95
C THR A 255 -16.15 -13.41 6.89
N LEU A 256 -15.69 -13.52 5.65
CA LEU A 256 -16.34 -12.88 4.50
C LEU A 256 -17.28 -13.92 3.86
N ASP A 257 -18.54 -13.93 4.27
CA ASP A 257 -19.56 -14.76 3.63
C ASP A 257 -20.01 -14.07 2.33
N ALA A 258 -19.37 -14.44 1.22
CA ALA A 258 -19.85 -14.06 -0.10
C ALA A 258 -20.97 -15.01 -0.55
N THR A 259 -22.22 -14.72 -0.18
CA THR A 259 -23.37 -15.39 -0.79
C THR A 259 -23.56 -14.86 -2.22
N ILE A 260 -23.10 -15.65 -3.19
CA ILE A 260 -23.49 -15.47 -4.59
C ILE A 260 -24.96 -15.84 -4.69
N GLN A 261 -25.86 -14.85 -4.80
CA GLN A 261 -27.21 -15.10 -5.28
C GLN A 261 -27.10 -15.44 -6.77
N ALA A 262 -27.13 -16.74 -7.08
CA ALA A 262 -27.37 -17.19 -8.43
C ALA A 262 -28.80 -16.77 -8.80
N ASN A 263 -28.92 -15.75 -9.66
CA ASN A 263 -30.19 -15.43 -10.31
C ASN A 263 -30.51 -16.57 -11.29
N ASP A 264 -31.21 -17.59 -10.81
CA ASP A 264 -31.84 -18.65 -11.61
C ASP A 264 -33.09 -18.11 -12.37
N GLU A 265 -33.00 -16.93 -12.99
CA GLU A 265 -34.08 -16.34 -13.79
C GLU A 265 -33.92 -16.54 -15.31
N ALA A 266 -33.14 -17.53 -15.74
CA ALA A 266 -32.93 -17.83 -17.16
C ALA A 266 -33.43 -19.24 -17.57
N ARG A 267 -34.55 -19.70 -17.00
CA ARG A 267 -35.29 -20.88 -17.48
C ARG A 267 -36.80 -20.75 -17.28
N GLN A 268 -37.46 -19.90 -18.06
CA GLN A 268 -38.84 -20.14 -18.53
C GLN A 268 -38.98 -19.68 -19.98
#